data_AF-A0A1V3X049-F1
#
_entry.id   AF-A0A1V3X049-F1
#
_cell.length_a   1.000
_cell.length_b   1.000
_cell.length_c   1.000
_cell.angle_alpha   90.00
_cell.angle_beta   90.00
_cell.angle_gamma   90.00
#
_symmetry.space_group_name_H-M   'P 1'
#
loop_
_entity.id
_entity.type
_entity.pdbx_description
1 polymer ?
#
loop_
_entity_poly.entity_id
_entity_poly.type
_entity_poly.pdbx_seq_one_letter_code
_entity_poly.pdbx_strand_id
1 'polypeptide(L)' 'MATKDIGNADDAHAWFVDTEFEGKADKTELGWRMEVDIDGDWRFFDQTDGDRA' A
#
# COMPACT_ATOMS: atom_id res chain seq x y z
N MET A 1 10.29 7.73 2.90
CA MET A 1 9.26 6.72 3.27
C MET A 1 8.36 7.39 4.28
N ALA A 2 7.04 7.36 4.06
CA ALA A 2 6.06 8.00 4.95
C ALA A 2 5.36 6.91 5.77
N THR A 3 5.12 7.19 7.05
CA THR A 3 4.36 6.32 7.95
C THR A 3 3.25 7.16 8.57
N LYS A 4 2.05 6.60 8.67
CA LYS A 4 0.87 7.29 9.18
C LYS A 4 0.08 6.34 10.08
N ASP A 5 -0.34 6.83 11.25
CA ASP A 5 -1.25 6.10 12.13
C ASP A 5 -2.67 6.16 11.57
N ILE A 6 -3.27 4.99 11.38
CA ILE A 6 -4.58 4.84 10.77
C ILE A 6 -5.37 3.82 11.57
N GLY A 7 -6.60 4.18 11.95
CA GLY A 7 -7.38 3.45 12.96
C GLY A 7 -8.00 2.13 12.49
N ASN A 8 -7.96 1.83 11.19
CA ASN A 8 -8.43 0.56 10.64
C ASN A 8 -7.80 0.30 9.25
N ALA A 9 -7.98 -0.92 8.75
CA ALA A 9 -7.40 -1.37 7.48
C ALA A 9 -8.01 -0.69 6.24
N ASP A 10 -9.31 -0.34 6.28
CA ASP A 10 -10.00 0.28 5.15
C ASP A 10 -9.48 1.70 4.91
N ASP A 11 -9.30 2.47 5.98
CA ASP A 11 -8.71 3.81 5.95
C ASP A 11 -7.22 3.75 5.54
N ALA A 12 -6.51 2.67 5.89
CA ALA A 12 -5.11 2.49 5.52
C ALA A 12 -4.97 2.25 4.01
N HIS A 13 -5.85 1.41 3.46
CA HIS A 13 -5.94 1.17 2.02
C HIS A 13 -6.33 2.44 1.27
N ALA A 14 -7.33 3.21 1.75
CA ALA A 14 -7.75 4.45 1.12
C ALA A 14 -6.62 5.49 1.09
N TRP A 15 -5.91 5.69 2.20
CA TRP A 15 -4.75 6.60 2.25
C TRP A 15 -3.62 6.13 1.31
N PHE A 16 -3.37 4.83 1.25
CA PHE A 16 -2.35 4.25 0.39
C PHE A 16 -2.65 4.52 -1.10
N VAL A 17 -3.90 4.29 -1.54
CA VAL A 17 -4.34 4.56 -2.91
C VAL A 17 -4.30 6.06 -3.23
N ASP A 18 -4.84 6.92 -2.36
CA ASP A 18 -4.82 8.39 -2.56
C ASP A 18 -3.38 8.94 -2.65
N THR A 19 -2.48 8.47 -1.78
CA THR A 19 -1.11 9.00 -1.70
C THR A 19 -0.16 8.44 -2.76
N GLU A 20 -0.26 7.14 -3.09
CA GLU A 20 0.68 6.48 -4.02
C GLU A 20 0.09 6.20 -5.41
N PHE A 21 -1.22 5.99 -5.59
CA PHE A 21 -1.84 5.80 -6.92
C PHE A 21 -2.23 7.12 -7.58
N GLU A 22 -2.98 7.99 -6.90
CA GLU A 22 -3.39 9.28 -7.52
C GLU A 22 -2.23 10.27 -7.62
N GLY A 23 -1.31 10.25 -6.65
CA GLY A 23 -0.15 11.14 -6.62
C GLY A 23 1.03 10.72 -7.53
N LYS A 24 1.07 9.46 -7.99
CA LYS A 24 2.21 8.89 -8.74
C LYS A 24 1.75 7.88 -9.79
N ALA A 25 0.98 8.36 -10.77
CA ALA A 25 0.48 7.58 -11.90
C ALA A 25 1.56 6.78 -12.68
N ASP A 26 2.85 7.11 -12.54
CA ASP A 26 3.96 6.38 -13.15
C ASP A 26 4.37 5.09 -12.37
N LYS A 27 3.89 4.91 -11.13
CA LYS A 27 4.23 3.75 -10.28
C LYS A 27 3.27 2.58 -10.42
N THR A 28 2.11 2.80 -11.03
CA THR A 28 1.12 1.77 -11.33
C THR A 28 1.71 0.61 -12.13
N GLU A 29 2.75 0.87 -12.93
CA GLU A 29 3.46 -0.16 -13.73
C GLU A 29 4.45 -1.02 -12.91
N LEU A 30 4.86 -0.60 -11.72
CA LEU A 30 5.90 -1.26 -10.92
C LEU A 30 5.33 -2.15 -9.79
N GLY A 31 4.00 -2.17 -9.63
CA GLY A 31 3.34 -2.83 -8.52
C GLY A 31 3.63 -2.17 -7.17
N TRP A 32 2.93 -2.61 -6.13
CA TRP A 32 3.13 -2.11 -4.77
C TRP A 32 3.07 -3.19 -3.72
N ARG A 33 3.67 -2.89 -2.56
CA ARG A 33 3.60 -3.70 -1.34
C ARG A 33 3.26 -2.81 -0.16
N MET A 34 2.29 -3.25 0.65
CA MET A 34 1.90 -2.63 1.91
C MET A 34 2.14 -3.63 3.04
N GLU A 35 2.74 -3.12 4.12
CA GLU A 35 3.01 -3.87 5.35
C GLU A 35 2.20 -3.21 6.46
N VAL A 36 1.38 -4.00 7.16
CA VAL A 36 0.46 -3.52 8.21
C VAL A 36 0.74 -4.29 9.49
N ASP A 37 1.03 -3.58 10.57
CA ASP A 37 1.12 -4.14 11.92
C ASP A 37 -0.25 -4.01 12.60
N ILE A 38 -0.78 -5.12 13.10
CA ILE A 38 -1.99 -5.16 13.91
C ILE A 38 -1.63 -5.78 15.25
N ASP A 39 -1.40 -4.94 16.26
CA ASP A 39 -1.06 -5.37 17.62
C ASP A 39 0.09 -6.39 17.70
N GLY A 40 1.11 -6.25 16.84
CA GLY A 40 2.26 -7.15 16.74
C GLY A 40 2.10 -8.29 15.74
N ASP A 41 0.93 -8.42 15.09
CA ASP A 41 0.68 -9.34 13.97
C ASP A 41 0.90 -8.64 12.63
N TRP A 42 2.01 -8.96 11.97
CA TRP A 42 2.38 -8.37 10.68
C TRP A 42 1.65 -9.03 9.51
N ARG A 43 0.93 -8.23 8.73
CA ARG A 43 0.24 -8.62 7.51
C ARG A 43 0.88 -7.96 6.29
N PHE A 44 0.95 -8.72 5.19
CA PHE A 44 1.59 -8.31 3.95
C PHE A 44 0.58 -8.36 2.81
N PHE A 45 0.47 -7.27 2.06
CA PHE A 45 -0.36 -7.17 0.87
C PHE A 45 0.50 -6.70 -0.29
N ASP A 46 0.44 -7.38 -1.42
CA ASP A 46 1.08 -6.93 -2.66
C ASP A 46 0.10 -6.99 -3.82
N GLN A 47 0.23 -6.02 -4.71
CA GLN A 47 -0.48 -5.98 -5.98
C GLN A 47 0.56 -6.01 -7.08
N THR A 48 0.52 -7.09 -7.85
CA THR A 48 1.51 -7.43 -8.87
C THR A 48 0.87 -7.48 -10.25
N ASP A 49 0.28 -6.36 -10.70
CA ASP A 49 -0.04 -6.22 -12.15
C ASP A 49 1.21 -5.95 -13.00
N GLY A 50 2.39 -5.81 -12.38
CA GLY A 50 3.67 -5.85 -13.08
C GLY A 50 4.08 -7.30 -13.34
N ASP A 51 4.03 -7.71 -14.61
CA ASP A 51 4.49 -9.00 -15.12
C ASP A 51 5.82 -9.40 -14.48
N ARG A 52 5.84 -10.48 -13.69
CA ARG A 52 7.09 -11.07 -13.20
C ARG A 52 7.71 -11.89 -14.34
N ALA A 53 8.22 -11.20 -15.35
CA ALA A 53 9.10 -11.77 -16.38
C ALA A 53 10.57 -11.73 -15.95
#